data_AF-A0A2H5XGC1-F1
#
_entry.id   AF-A0A2H5XGC1-F1
#
_cell.length_a   1.000
_cell.length_b   1.000
_cell.length_c   1.000
_cell.angle_alpha   90.00
_cell.angle_beta   90.00
_cell.angle_gamma   90.00
#
_symmetry.space_group_name_H-M   'P 1'
#
loop_
_entity.id
_entity.type
_entity.pdbx_description
1 polymer ?
#
loop_
_entity_poly.entity_id
_entity_poly.type
_entity_poly.pdbx_seq_one_letter_code
_entity_poly.pdbx_strand_id
1 'polypeptide(L)'
;MTPEQLEQKLRERFDDAIVATRVGLNGLEVSIAPQRLVEVCRFLRDEPDLDFNFLRCLSAVDWLKDGEFEVVYHLFSFRHRHELVIKVRVPRHDPRVPSVASVWRTANWHEREAYDLMGIVFEGHPDLRRLFMPEGWVGHPLRKDYVHDIERFDDEYAEKIRRGEIR
;
A
#
# COMPACT_ATOMS: atom_id res chain seq x y z
N MET A 1 -15.28 -17.37 -7.84
CA MET A 1 -15.66 -16.53 -9.00
C MET A 1 -14.49 -16.51 -9.97
N THR A 2 -14.70 -16.48 -11.29
CA THR A 2 -13.56 -16.33 -12.24
C THR A 2 -13.08 -14.87 -12.29
N PRO A 3 -11.84 -14.60 -12.75
CA PRO A 3 -11.36 -13.24 -12.92
C PRO A 3 -12.28 -12.37 -13.80
N GLU A 4 -12.84 -12.94 -14.87
CA GLU A 4 -13.71 -12.23 -15.81
C GLU A 4 -15.05 -11.84 -15.15
N GLN A 5 -15.63 -12.74 -14.37
CA GLN A 5 -16.85 -12.47 -13.60
C GLN A 5 -16.62 -11.38 -12.55
N LEU A 6 -15.45 -11.40 -11.90
CA LEU A 6 -15.09 -10.39 -10.91
C LEU A 6 -14.87 -9.02 -11.57
N GLU A 7 -14.18 -8.98 -12.71
CA GLU A 7 -13.99 -7.76 -13.48
C GLU A 7 -15.33 -7.17 -13.91
N GLN A 8 -16.23 -8.00 -14.44
CA GLN A 8 -17.57 -7.54 -14.84
C GLN A 8 -18.33 -6.93 -13.65
N LYS A 9 -18.36 -7.60 -12.49
CA LYS A 9 -19.05 -7.11 -11.30
C LYS A 9 -18.47 -5.78 -10.80
N LEU A 10 -17.16 -5.58 -10.93
CA LEU A 10 -16.50 -4.32 -10.61
C LEU A 10 -16.87 -3.22 -11.61
N ARG A 11 -16.84 -3.50 -12.93
CA ARG A 11 -17.20 -2.54 -13.97
C ARG A 11 -18.65 -2.08 -13.88
N GLU A 12 -19.58 -2.97 -13.55
CA GLU A 12 -21.00 -2.62 -13.39
C GLU A 12 -21.24 -1.48 -12.38
N ARG A 13 -20.36 -1.33 -11.38
CA ARG A 13 -20.51 -0.35 -10.30
C ARG A 13 -19.45 0.76 -10.29
N PHE A 14 -18.27 0.49 -10.82
CA PHE A 14 -17.08 1.33 -10.68
C PHE A 14 -16.29 1.48 -11.98
N ASP A 15 -16.93 1.39 -13.15
CA ASP A 15 -16.22 1.55 -14.43
C ASP A 15 -15.45 2.88 -14.51
N ASP A 16 -16.02 3.96 -13.94
CA ASP A 16 -15.39 5.28 -13.87
C ASP A 16 -14.14 5.33 -12.98
N ALA A 17 -13.99 4.36 -12.07
CA ALA A 17 -12.85 4.26 -11.17
C ALA A 17 -11.72 3.36 -11.73
N ILE A 18 -12.02 2.49 -12.70
CA ILE A 18 -11.08 1.49 -13.21
C ILE A 18 -10.21 2.12 -14.30
N VAL A 19 -8.91 2.22 -14.01
CA VAL A 19 -7.91 2.73 -14.95
C VAL A 19 -7.45 1.64 -15.90
N ALA A 20 -7.25 0.42 -15.38
CA ALA A 20 -6.80 -0.72 -16.15
C ALA A 20 -7.13 -2.03 -15.42
N THR A 21 -7.28 -3.11 -16.18
CA THR A 21 -7.43 -4.47 -15.66
C THR A 21 -6.42 -5.39 -16.34
N ARG A 22 -6.00 -6.42 -15.61
CA ARG A 22 -5.09 -7.45 -16.12
C ARG A 22 -5.35 -8.76 -15.38
N VAL A 23 -5.34 -9.88 -16.07
CA VAL A 23 -5.27 -11.18 -15.42
C VAL A 23 -3.80 -11.54 -15.19
N GLY A 24 -3.40 -11.66 -13.93
CA GLY A 24 -2.07 -12.05 -13.49
C GLY A 24 -2.01 -13.49 -12.98
N LEU A 25 -0.85 -13.87 -12.44
CA LEU A 25 -0.66 -15.19 -11.83
C LEU A 25 -1.56 -15.41 -10.61
N ASN A 26 -1.85 -14.34 -9.86
CA ASN A 26 -2.64 -14.37 -8.62
C ASN A 26 -4.09 -13.90 -8.85
N GLY A 27 -4.63 -14.13 -10.05
CA GLY A 27 -5.99 -13.71 -10.40
C GLY A 27 -6.07 -12.31 -11.01
N LEU A 28 -7.20 -11.63 -10.81
CA LEU A 28 -7.45 -10.31 -11.39
C LEU A 28 -6.59 -9.25 -10.69
N GLU A 29 -6.00 -8.37 -11.48
CA GLU A 29 -5.38 -7.13 -11.04
C GLU A 29 -6.17 -5.95 -11.61
N VAL A 30 -6.50 -4.99 -10.75
CA VAL A 30 -7.28 -3.82 -11.14
C VAL A 30 -6.58 -2.56 -10.65
N SER A 31 -6.26 -1.67 -11.57
CA SER A 31 -5.78 -0.33 -11.26
C SER A 31 -6.97 0.59 -11.01
N ILE A 32 -7.01 1.21 -9.83
CA ILE A 32 -8.13 2.02 -9.35
C ILE A 32 -7.67 3.47 -9.14
N ALA A 33 -8.51 4.42 -9.53
CA ALA A 33 -8.31 5.84 -9.25
C ALA A 33 -8.27 6.07 -7.72
N PRO A 34 -7.27 6.78 -7.17
CA PRO A 34 -7.09 6.92 -5.72
C PRO A 34 -8.34 7.41 -4.99
N GLN A 35 -9.12 8.30 -5.60
CA GLN A 35 -10.30 8.93 -5.00
C GLN A 35 -11.45 7.94 -4.75
N ARG A 36 -11.52 6.84 -5.51
CA ARG A 36 -12.56 5.80 -5.37
C ARG A 36 -12.07 4.58 -4.59
N LEU A 37 -10.80 4.53 -4.21
CA LEU A 37 -10.16 3.38 -3.56
C LEU A 37 -10.96 2.86 -2.35
N VAL A 38 -11.27 3.73 -1.39
CA VAL A 38 -11.92 3.30 -0.14
C VAL A 38 -13.32 2.73 -0.40
N GLU A 39 -14.06 3.31 -1.34
CA GLU A 39 -15.39 2.85 -1.71
C GLU A 39 -15.36 1.48 -2.38
N VAL A 40 -14.44 1.29 -3.34
CA VAL A 40 -14.21 0.00 -4.00
C VAL A 40 -13.79 -1.06 -2.98
N CYS A 41 -12.86 -0.73 -2.08
CA CYS A 41 -12.40 -1.63 -1.01
C CYS A 41 -13.53 -2.04 -0.05
N ARG A 42 -14.42 -1.10 0.34
CA ARG A 42 -15.60 -1.43 1.16
C ARG A 42 -16.55 -2.37 0.42
N PHE A 43 -16.84 -2.09 -0.85
CA PHE A 43 -17.67 -2.98 -1.66
C PHE A 43 -17.09 -4.41 -1.73
N LEU A 44 -15.79 -4.52 -2.02
CA LEU A 44 -15.10 -5.82 -2.11
C LEU A 44 -15.17 -6.61 -0.79
N ARG A 45 -15.06 -5.92 0.35
CA ARG A 45 -15.17 -6.55 1.67
C ARG A 45 -16.60 -6.93 2.02
N ASP A 46 -17.56 -6.05 1.78
CA ASP A 46 -18.92 -6.14 2.33
C ASP A 46 -19.89 -6.95 1.44
N GLU A 47 -19.61 -7.05 0.15
CA GLU A 47 -20.45 -7.79 -0.80
C GLU A 47 -20.36 -9.31 -0.53
N PRO A 48 -21.47 -10.00 -0.20
CA PRO A 48 -21.42 -11.40 0.26
C PRO A 48 -20.82 -12.40 -0.72
N ASP A 49 -20.95 -12.15 -2.03
CA ASP A 49 -20.39 -13.01 -3.09
C ASP A 49 -18.89 -12.75 -3.35
N LEU A 50 -18.36 -11.65 -2.81
CA LEU A 50 -16.96 -11.25 -2.95
C LEU A 50 -16.19 -11.55 -1.66
N ASP A 51 -16.69 -11.06 -0.52
CA ASP A 51 -16.21 -11.32 0.84
C ASP A 51 -14.68 -11.30 0.94
N PHE A 52 -14.04 -10.25 0.40
CA PHE A 52 -12.59 -10.02 0.54
C PHE A 52 -12.28 -9.56 1.96
N ASN A 53 -12.41 -10.48 2.91
CA ASN A 53 -12.30 -10.25 4.33
C ASN A 53 -10.85 -10.17 4.85
N PHE A 54 -9.86 -10.36 3.98
CA PHE A 54 -8.45 -10.33 4.36
C PHE A 54 -7.59 -9.54 3.37
N LEU A 55 -7.05 -8.40 3.84
CA LEU A 55 -5.91 -7.74 3.21
C LEU A 55 -4.63 -8.45 3.67
N ARG A 56 -4.05 -9.26 2.78
CA ARG A 56 -2.88 -10.10 3.04
C ARG A 56 -1.60 -9.28 3.16
N CYS A 57 -1.45 -8.31 2.27
CA CYS A 57 -0.24 -7.50 2.15
C CYS A 57 -0.57 -6.21 1.42
N LEU A 58 0.11 -5.13 1.79
CA LEU A 58 0.20 -3.92 0.99
C LEU A 58 1.69 -3.65 0.76
N SER A 59 2.04 -3.43 -0.51
CA SER A 59 3.39 -3.07 -0.93
C SER A 59 3.37 -1.79 -1.74
N ALA A 60 4.53 -1.16 -1.89
CA ALA A 60 4.69 0.03 -2.69
C ALA A 60 5.82 -0.15 -3.69
N VAL A 61 5.58 0.26 -4.93
CA VAL A 61 6.52 0.18 -6.04
C VAL A 61 6.91 1.58 -6.46
N ASP A 62 8.21 1.77 -6.57
CA ASP A 62 8.83 2.99 -7.05
C ASP A 62 8.98 2.96 -8.57
N TRP A 63 8.14 3.69 -9.29
CA TRP A 63 8.26 3.88 -10.74
C TRP A 63 9.05 5.17 -11.04
N LEU A 64 10.31 5.23 -10.60
CA LEU A 64 11.16 6.42 -10.69
C LEU A 64 11.17 7.10 -12.07
N LYS A 65 11.23 6.32 -13.16
CA LYS A 65 11.23 6.86 -14.54
C LYS A 65 9.92 7.54 -14.93
N ASP A 66 8.81 7.08 -14.36
CA ASP A 66 7.47 7.59 -14.64
C ASP A 66 7.11 8.73 -13.69
N GLY A 67 7.90 8.96 -12.62
CA GLY A 67 7.61 9.98 -11.61
C GLY A 67 6.43 9.61 -10.71
N GLU A 68 6.17 8.31 -10.53
CA GLU A 68 5.02 7.80 -9.79
C GLU A 68 5.43 6.79 -8.70
N PHE A 69 4.57 6.63 -7.69
CA PHE A 69 4.53 5.43 -6.87
C PHE A 69 3.28 4.63 -7.20
N GLU A 70 3.35 3.31 -7.05
CA GLU A 70 2.19 2.42 -7.13
C GLU A 70 2.03 1.68 -5.81
N VAL A 71 0.89 1.84 -5.16
CA VAL A 71 0.52 1.06 -3.97
C VAL A 71 -0.29 -0.15 -4.41
N VAL A 72 0.12 -1.33 -3.98
CA VAL A 72 -0.42 -2.62 -4.40
C VAL A 72 -1.02 -3.33 -3.18
N TYR A 73 -2.32 -3.61 -3.24
CA TYR A 73 -3.08 -4.29 -2.19
C TYR A 73 -3.38 -5.72 -2.64
N HIS A 74 -2.96 -6.70 -1.85
CA HIS A 74 -3.25 -8.10 -2.10
C HIS A 74 -4.40 -8.56 -1.21
N LEU A 75 -5.56 -8.82 -1.83
CA LEU A 75 -6.78 -9.21 -1.14
C LEU A 75 -7.05 -10.71 -1.33
N PHE A 76 -7.63 -11.30 -0.28
CA PHE A 76 -8.05 -12.69 -0.28
C PHE A 76 -9.44 -12.83 0.34
N SER A 77 -10.27 -13.67 -0.26
CA SER A 77 -11.51 -14.14 0.37
C SER A 77 -11.30 -15.53 0.92
N PHE A 78 -11.37 -15.71 2.24
CA PHE A 78 -11.31 -17.05 2.82
C PHE A 78 -12.55 -17.90 2.50
N ARG A 79 -13.71 -17.26 2.41
CA ARG A 79 -14.98 -17.94 2.13
C ARG A 79 -15.02 -18.49 0.70
N HIS A 80 -14.66 -17.66 -0.27
CA HIS A 80 -14.76 -17.99 -1.68
C HIS A 80 -13.45 -18.51 -2.29
N ARG A 81 -12.34 -18.42 -1.55
CA ARG A 81 -10.99 -18.88 -1.93
C ARG A 81 -10.50 -18.28 -3.25
N HIS A 82 -10.80 -17.00 -3.48
CA HIS A 82 -10.30 -16.23 -4.62
C HIS A 82 -9.44 -15.06 -4.16
N GLU A 83 -8.60 -14.57 -5.07
CA GLU A 83 -7.64 -13.49 -4.83
C GLU A 83 -7.91 -12.34 -5.80
N LEU A 84 -7.55 -11.12 -5.38
CA LEU A 84 -7.65 -9.90 -6.16
C LEU A 84 -6.49 -8.98 -5.78
N VAL A 85 -5.90 -8.33 -6.77
CA VAL A 85 -4.89 -7.30 -6.55
C VAL A 85 -5.44 -5.94 -6.95
N ILE A 86 -5.41 -4.97 -6.04
CA ILE A 86 -5.71 -3.57 -6.37
C ILE A 86 -4.40 -2.82 -6.51
N LYS A 87 -4.29 -1.98 -7.54
CA LYS A 87 -3.15 -1.09 -7.78
C LYS A 87 -3.62 0.35 -7.79
N VAL A 88 -2.86 1.24 -7.18
CA VAL A 88 -3.17 2.67 -7.15
C VAL A 88 -1.90 3.44 -7.43
N ARG A 89 -1.89 4.20 -8.53
CA ARG A 89 -0.77 5.06 -8.89
C ARG A 89 -0.98 6.48 -8.38
N VAL A 90 0.07 7.08 -7.85
CA VAL A 90 0.09 8.46 -7.35
C VAL A 90 1.37 9.17 -7.73
N PRO A 91 1.33 10.51 -7.91
CA PRO A 91 2.53 11.29 -8.21
C PRO A 91 3.56 11.18 -7.10
N ARG A 92 4.83 11.07 -7.48
CA ARG A 92 5.94 10.91 -6.54
C ARG A 92 6.24 12.17 -5.70
N HIS A 93 5.95 13.35 -6.25
CA HIS A 93 6.24 14.64 -5.61
C HIS A 93 5.26 14.96 -4.46
N ASP A 94 4.04 14.44 -4.49
CA ASP A 94 3.04 14.54 -3.43
C ASP A 94 2.28 13.21 -3.30
N PRO A 95 2.93 12.16 -2.75
CA PRO A 95 2.41 10.80 -2.81
C PRO A 95 1.34 10.57 -1.74
N ARG A 96 0.09 10.84 -2.08
CA ARG A 96 -1.08 10.73 -1.18
C ARG A 96 -2.07 9.70 -1.64
N VAL A 97 -2.47 8.80 -0.74
CA VAL A 97 -3.45 7.74 -1.00
C VAL A 97 -4.46 7.69 0.15
N PRO A 98 -5.77 7.54 -0.10
CA PRO A 98 -6.72 7.32 0.99
C PRO A 98 -6.44 6.02 1.75
N SER A 99 -6.46 6.07 3.09
CA SER A 99 -6.25 4.91 3.95
C SER A 99 -7.43 3.94 3.88
N VAL A 100 -7.11 2.65 3.82
CA VAL A 100 -8.06 1.54 3.94
C VAL A 100 -8.00 0.85 5.31
N ALA A 101 -7.34 1.47 6.30
CA ALA A 101 -7.33 0.98 7.69
C ALA A 101 -8.74 0.91 8.33
N SER A 102 -9.68 1.73 7.86
CA SER A 102 -11.10 1.62 8.23
C SER A 102 -11.82 0.43 7.58
N VAL A 103 -11.24 -0.15 6.52
CA VAL A 103 -11.77 -1.31 5.80
C VAL A 103 -11.19 -2.60 6.39
N TRP A 104 -9.85 -2.70 6.44
CA TRP A 104 -9.14 -3.82 7.03
C TRP A 104 -8.16 -3.32 8.08
N ARG A 105 -8.28 -3.85 9.30
CA ARG A 105 -7.41 -3.46 10.43
C ARG A 105 -5.93 -3.75 10.17
N THR A 106 -5.62 -4.75 9.34
CA THR A 106 -4.23 -5.07 8.94
C THR A 106 -3.57 -3.94 8.18
N ALA A 107 -4.34 -3.12 7.43
CA ALA A 107 -3.79 -2.00 6.68
C ALA A 107 -3.11 -0.97 7.59
N ASN A 108 -3.49 -0.85 8.87
CA ASN A 108 -2.84 0.07 9.80
C ASN A 108 -1.31 -0.13 9.84
N TRP A 109 -0.85 -1.37 9.92
CA TRP A 109 0.59 -1.64 9.97
C TRP A 109 1.24 -1.51 8.59
N HIS A 110 0.60 -2.01 7.54
CA HIS A 110 1.17 -1.96 6.20
C HIS A 110 1.25 -0.54 5.63
N GLU A 111 0.26 0.30 5.89
CA GLU A 111 0.26 1.70 5.47
C GLU A 111 1.35 2.49 6.21
N ARG A 112 1.59 2.20 7.50
CA ARG A 112 2.72 2.78 8.25
C ARG A 112 4.08 2.32 7.74
N GLU A 113 4.23 1.06 7.34
CA GLU A 113 5.43 0.55 6.68
C GLU A 113 5.72 1.31 5.37
N ALA A 114 4.73 1.42 4.49
CA ALA A 114 4.86 2.15 3.24
C ALA A 114 5.12 3.66 3.47
N TYR A 115 4.50 4.26 4.49
CA TYR A 115 4.81 5.62 4.90
C TYR A 115 6.26 5.77 5.36
N ASP A 116 6.73 4.89 6.23
CA ASP A 116 8.07 5.02 6.81
C ASP A 116 9.17 4.80 5.75
N LEU A 117 9.02 3.73 4.96
CA LEU A 117 10.06 3.28 4.04
C LEU A 117 10.00 3.92 2.66
N MET A 118 8.81 4.35 2.21
CA MET A 118 8.58 4.95 0.88
C MET A 118 8.07 6.38 0.95
N GLY A 119 7.61 6.85 2.11
CA GLY A 119 7.11 8.23 2.29
C GLY A 119 5.76 8.50 1.65
N ILE A 120 4.95 7.46 1.44
CA ILE A 120 3.59 7.60 0.92
C ILE A 120 2.67 7.96 2.08
N VAL A 121 1.92 9.05 1.95
CA VAL A 121 1.01 9.56 2.98
C VAL A 121 -0.36 8.92 2.81
N PHE A 122 -0.85 8.25 3.84
CA PHE A 122 -2.16 7.62 3.86
C PHE A 122 -3.20 8.50 4.57
N GLU A 123 -4.09 9.12 3.80
CA GLU A 123 -5.06 10.10 4.31
C GLU A 123 -6.20 9.41 5.07
N GLY A 124 -6.53 9.92 6.26
CA GLY A 124 -7.52 9.29 7.14
C GLY A 124 -7.00 8.08 7.94
N HIS A 125 -5.70 7.81 7.89
CA HIS A 125 -5.08 6.77 8.71
C HIS A 125 -5.11 7.15 10.21
N PRO A 126 -5.46 6.22 11.13
CA PRO A 126 -5.68 6.55 12.54
C PRO A 126 -4.40 6.86 13.36
N ASP A 127 -3.25 6.28 13.01
CA ASP A 127 -1.94 6.53 13.67
C ASP A 127 -0.80 6.50 12.64
N LEU A 128 -0.72 7.50 11.75
CA LEU A 128 0.30 7.51 10.69
C LEU A 128 1.60 8.10 11.22
N ARG A 129 2.48 7.22 11.68
CA ARG A 129 3.84 7.54 12.13
C ARG A 129 4.82 6.45 11.72
N ARG A 130 6.11 6.77 11.71
CA ARG A 130 7.21 5.83 11.41
C ARG A 130 7.08 4.55 12.23
N LEU A 131 7.55 3.44 11.66
CA LEU A 131 7.37 2.09 12.21
C LEU A 131 8.70 1.41 12.50
N PHE A 132 9.66 1.54 11.59
CA PHE A 132 10.98 0.92 11.63
C PHE A 132 12.10 1.93 11.83
N MET A 133 12.03 3.08 11.16
CA MET A 133 13.12 4.05 11.20
C MET A 133 13.16 4.79 12.55
N PRO A 134 14.34 4.98 13.13
CA PRO A 134 14.48 5.67 14.41
C PRO A 134 14.05 7.14 14.34
N GLU A 135 13.83 7.71 15.51
CA GLU A 135 13.48 9.12 15.64
C GLU A 135 14.59 10.02 15.08
N GLY A 136 14.20 11.05 14.33
CA GLY A 136 15.14 11.95 13.65
C GLY A 136 15.64 11.45 12.29
N TRP A 137 15.24 10.27 11.82
CA TRP A 137 15.62 9.79 10.50
C TRP A 137 15.13 10.69 9.37
N VAL A 138 16.05 11.04 8.47
CA VAL A 138 15.76 11.86 7.28
C VAL A 138 15.65 10.97 6.04
N GLY A 139 14.52 11.07 5.36
CA GLY A 139 14.27 10.34 4.11
C GLY A 139 13.57 8.98 4.29
N HIS A 140 13.58 8.19 3.20
CA HIS A 140 12.78 6.99 2.99
C HIS A 140 13.63 5.91 2.28
N PRO A 141 14.19 4.94 3.02
CA PRO A 141 15.27 4.08 2.53
C PRO A 141 14.95 3.20 1.33
N LEU A 142 13.68 2.88 1.06
CA LEU A 142 13.30 2.02 -0.07
C LEU A 142 13.03 2.79 -1.37
N ARG A 143 13.18 4.12 -1.37
CA ARG A 143 13.15 4.91 -2.60
C ARG A 143 14.40 4.65 -3.43
N LYS A 144 14.24 4.49 -4.74
CA LYS A 144 15.33 4.20 -5.69
C LYS A 144 16.40 5.29 -5.80
N ASP A 145 16.06 6.52 -5.43
CA ASP A 145 16.95 7.69 -5.40
C ASP A 145 17.54 7.95 -4.01
N TYR A 146 17.24 7.11 -3.02
CA TYR A 146 17.82 7.24 -1.68
C TYR A 146 19.31 6.89 -1.71
N VAL A 147 20.14 7.80 -1.23
CA VAL A 147 21.59 7.58 -1.08
C VAL A 147 21.83 6.98 0.30
N HIS A 148 22.30 5.73 0.33
CA HIS A 148 22.70 5.07 1.57
C HIS A 148 24.08 5.59 2.00
N ASP A 149 24.09 6.39 3.06
CA ASP A 149 25.33 6.77 3.76
C ASP A 149 25.69 5.66 4.75
N ILE A 150 26.22 4.56 4.21
CA ILE A 150 26.47 3.32 4.97
C ILE A 150 27.49 3.57 6.11
N GLU A 151 28.47 4.45 5.89
CA GLU A 151 29.54 4.73 6.86
C GLU A 151 29.04 5.58 8.04
N ARG A 152 28.22 6.61 7.77
CA ARG A 152 27.64 7.44 8.84
C ARG A 152 26.68 6.68 9.75
N PHE A 153 25.96 5.70 9.19
CA PHE A 153 24.98 4.92 9.94
C PHE A 153 25.63 4.11 11.07
N ASP A 154 26.77 3.49 10.81
CA ASP A 154 27.43 2.65 11.82
C ASP A 154 28.06 3.50 12.93
N ASP A 155 28.68 4.63 12.59
CA ASP A 155 29.39 5.46 13.57
C ASP A 155 28.45 6.22 14.52
N GLU A 156 27.37 6.83 14.00
CA GLU A 156 26.43 7.62 14.81
C GLU A 156 25.63 6.72 15.77
N TYR A 157 25.20 5.54 15.32
CA TYR A 157 24.47 4.59 16.17
C TYR A 157 25.40 3.90 17.16
N ALA A 158 26.62 3.52 16.76
CA ALA A 158 27.61 3.00 17.70
C ALA A 158 27.94 4.02 18.79
N GLU A 159 28.01 5.32 18.47
CA GLU A 159 28.14 6.37 19.50
C GLU A 159 26.93 6.46 20.42
N LYS A 160 25.71 6.48 19.90
CA LYS A 160 24.50 6.57 20.73
C LYS A 160 24.29 5.33 21.60
N ILE A 161 24.66 4.13 21.12
CA ILE A 161 24.70 2.89 21.92
C ILE A 161 25.78 3.01 23.01
N ARG A 162 26.99 3.49 22.67
CA ARG A 162 28.05 3.77 23.66
C ARG A 162 27.60 4.78 24.73
N ARG A 163 26.76 5.76 24.36
CA ARG A 163 26.16 6.76 25.26
C ARG A 163 24.92 6.26 26.01
N GLY A 164 24.40 5.08 25.69
CA GLY A 164 23.20 4.51 26.31
C GLY A 164 21.89 5.21 25.92
N GLU A 165 21.89 6.00 24.84
CA GLU A 165 20.73 6.76 24.34
C GLU A 165 19.74 5.85 23.59
N ILE A 166 20.22 4.73 23.07
CA ILE A 166 19.44 3.71 22.38
C ILE A 166 19.96 2.32 22.79
N ARG A 167 19.04 1.35 22.88
CA ARG A 167 19.32 -0.03 23.32
C ARG A 167 19.65 -0.95 22.16
#